data_AF-A0A7C8DCN6-F1
#
_entry.id   AF-A0A7C8DCN6-F1
#
_cell.length_a   1.000
_cell.length_b   1.000
_cell.length_c   1.000
_cell.angle_alpha   90.00
_cell.angle_beta   90.00
_cell.angle_gamma   90.00
#
_symmetry.space_group_name_H-M   'P 1'
#
loop_
_entity.id
_entity.type
_entity.pdbx_description
1 polymer ?
#
loop_
_entity_poly.entity_id
_entity_poly.type
_entity_poly.pdbx_seq_one_letter_code
_entity_poly.pdbx_strand_id
1 'polypeptide(L)'
;MEIDKKVMMAELGGAFMVSWVIGFGLGGGLEWAIALAVVWMAFSGAHVLPVVTWCNMMTGDLGDAEGNWMANGMRLVAQVIGATLAIVLATEAGAIETGWAATDMWITGIADNIWGVLGMLAAGAVWWQVHTRCDTPWVSAVALMVLGGAMALNGANEMGASVSSMGDGIVDTLANWVCDGLFVGIGALIGVKIDEAI
;
A
#
# COMPACT_ATOMS: atom_id res chain seq x y z
N MET A 1 -6.06 -15.17 -18.80
CA MET A 1 -5.03 -14.72 -17.86
C MET A 1 -4.40 -15.89 -17.12
N GLU A 2 -3.10 -16.12 -17.30
CA GLU A 2 -2.31 -16.98 -16.41
C GLU A 2 -1.82 -16.10 -15.25
N ILE A 3 -2.28 -16.40 -14.03
CA ILE A 3 -1.83 -15.66 -12.84
C ILE A 3 -0.37 -16.02 -12.60
N ASP A 4 0.53 -15.03 -12.60
CA ASP A 4 1.92 -15.25 -12.21
C ASP A 4 1.98 -15.58 -10.71
N LYS A 5 1.97 -16.88 -10.43
CA LYS A 5 2.00 -17.42 -9.08
C LYS A 5 3.23 -16.97 -8.31
N LYS A 6 4.38 -16.77 -8.98
CA LYS A 6 5.62 -16.34 -8.31
C LYS A 6 5.47 -14.91 -7.80
N VAL A 7 4.94 -14.02 -8.63
CA VAL A 7 4.64 -12.64 -8.24
C VAL A 7 3.62 -12.63 -7.10
N MET A 8 2.54 -13.40 -7.19
CA MET A 8 1.52 -13.48 -6.12
C MET A 8 2.08 -13.95 -4.79
N MET A 9 2.93 -14.98 -4.80
CA MET A 9 3.56 -15.46 -3.57
C MET A 9 4.56 -14.43 -3.00
N ALA A 10 5.22 -13.65 -3.86
CA ALA A 10 6.11 -12.57 -3.43
C ALA A 10 5.34 -11.40 -2.79
N GLU A 11 4.18 -11.02 -3.35
CA GLU A 11 3.28 -10.03 -2.74
C GLU A 11 2.74 -10.49 -1.40
N LEU A 12 2.29 -11.75 -1.30
CA LEU A 12 1.77 -12.33 -0.07
C LEU A 12 2.85 -12.38 1.02
N GLY A 13 4.03 -12.92 0.71
CA GLY A 13 5.14 -13.02 1.67
C GLY A 13 5.69 -11.65 2.07
N GLY A 14 5.81 -10.72 1.11
CA GLY A 14 6.24 -9.35 1.36
C GLY A 14 5.26 -8.60 2.27
N ALA A 15 3.96 -8.65 1.97
CA ALA A 15 2.93 -8.00 2.79
C ALA A 15 2.80 -8.65 4.17
N PHE A 16 2.98 -9.96 4.30
CA PHE A 16 3.09 -10.62 5.59
C PHE A 16 4.25 -10.05 6.41
N MET A 17 5.44 -9.93 5.83
CA MET A 17 6.61 -9.36 6.51
C MET A 17 6.39 -7.90 6.90
N VAL A 18 5.80 -7.09 6.01
CA VAL A 18 5.46 -5.70 6.31
C VAL A 18 4.47 -5.65 7.47
N SER A 19 3.35 -6.35 7.41
CA SER A 19 2.35 -6.30 8.49
C SER A 19 2.88 -6.86 9.81
N TRP A 20 3.62 -7.98 9.80
CA TRP A 20 4.08 -8.64 11.02
C TRP A 20 5.25 -7.92 11.67
N VAL A 21 6.34 -7.68 10.93
CA VAL A 21 7.58 -7.13 11.48
C VAL A 21 7.51 -5.61 11.57
N ILE A 22 6.92 -4.99 10.55
CA ILE A 22 6.96 -3.54 10.39
C ILE A 22 5.71 -2.89 11.01
N GLY A 23 4.52 -3.45 10.78
CA GLY A 23 3.25 -2.92 11.29
C GLY A 23 3.06 -3.05 12.80
N PHE A 24 3.47 -4.18 13.39
CA PHE A 24 3.38 -4.40 14.85
C PHE A 24 4.67 -4.07 15.61
N GLY A 25 5.83 -4.06 14.95
CA GLY A 25 7.14 -4.07 15.61
C GLY A 25 7.98 -2.79 15.47
N LEU A 26 7.75 -1.97 14.45
CA LEU A 26 8.62 -0.82 14.14
C LEU A 26 7.79 0.46 13.98
N GLY A 27 8.06 1.47 14.82
CA GLY A 27 7.55 2.82 14.59
C GLY A 27 8.06 3.34 13.25
N GLY A 28 7.24 4.11 12.50
CA GLY A 28 7.46 4.55 11.12
C GLY A 28 8.67 5.47 10.84
N GLY A 29 9.81 5.25 11.51
CA GLY A 29 11.08 5.95 11.33
C GLY A 29 12.08 5.17 10.46
N LEU A 30 13.37 5.34 10.74
CA LEU A 30 14.44 4.81 9.90
C LEU A 30 14.48 3.28 9.87
N GLU A 31 14.18 2.63 11.00
CA GLU A 31 14.11 1.18 11.12
C GLU A 31 13.04 0.61 10.17
N TRP A 32 11.89 1.28 10.08
CA TRP A 32 10.80 0.94 9.16
C TRP A 32 11.28 1.01 7.70
N ALA A 33 11.97 2.10 7.33
CA ALA A 33 12.49 2.29 5.97
C ALA A 33 13.52 1.22 5.59
N ILE A 34 14.45 0.93 6.50
CA ILE A 34 15.47 -0.10 6.29
C ILE A 34 14.81 -1.48 6.13
N ALA A 35 13.87 -1.82 7.00
CA ALA A 35 13.16 -3.09 6.91
C ALA A 35 12.39 -3.23 5.59
N LEU A 36 11.69 -2.18 5.14
CA LEU A 36 10.98 -2.20 3.87
C LEU A 36 11.93 -2.34 2.68
N ALA A 37 13.07 -1.63 2.68
CA ALA A 37 14.08 -1.80 1.63
C ALA A 37 14.57 -3.25 1.56
N VAL A 38 14.80 -3.89 2.71
CA VAL A 38 15.17 -5.32 2.78
C VAL A 38 14.07 -6.21 2.24
N VAL A 39 12.80 -5.94 2.55
CA VAL A 39 11.66 -6.68 2.00
C VAL A 39 11.64 -6.59 0.47
N TRP A 40 11.77 -5.40 -0.11
CA TRP A 40 11.80 -5.25 -1.58
C TRP A 40 13.00 -5.94 -2.24
N MET A 41 14.16 -5.96 -1.59
CA MET A 41 15.31 -6.71 -2.09
C MET A 41 15.09 -8.23 -2.02
N ALA A 42 14.46 -8.72 -0.94
CA ALA A 42 14.17 -10.14 -0.75
C ALA A 42 13.06 -10.63 -1.70
N PHE A 43 12.04 -9.80 -1.93
CA PHE A 43 10.89 -10.09 -2.79
C PHE A 43 10.94 -9.25 -4.07
N SER A 44 12.05 -9.35 -4.80
CA SER A 44 12.27 -8.57 -6.03
C SER A 44 11.10 -8.71 -7.01
N GLY A 45 10.58 -7.56 -7.47
CA GLY A 45 9.43 -7.46 -8.36
C GLY A 45 8.06 -7.43 -7.66
N ALA A 46 8.00 -7.56 -6.33
CA ALA A 46 6.79 -7.33 -5.55
C ALA A 46 6.66 -5.86 -5.14
N HIS A 47 5.43 -5.36 -5.17
CA HIS A 47 5.09 -4.00 -4.72
C HIS A 47 4.99 -3.94 -3.20
N VAL A 48 4.48 -5.01 -2.57
CA VAL A 48 4.28 -5.28 -1.13
C VAL A 48 3.38 -4.29 -0.37
N LEU A 49 3.20 -3.08 -0.90
CA LEU A 49 2.34 -2.03 -0.38
C LEU A 49 1.21 -1.73 -1.39
N PRO A 50 -0.04 -1.59 -0.92
CA PRO A 50 -1.16 -1.22 -1.78
C PRO A 50 -0.95 0.09 -2.52
N VAL A 51 -0.43 1.12 -1.84
CA VAL A 51 -0.16 2.44 -2.46
C VAL A 51 0.81 2.34 -3.64
N VAL A 52 1.82 1.47 -3.57
CA VAL A 52 2.78 1.26 -4.66
C VAL A 52 2.12 0.53 -5.82
N THR A 53 1.19 -0.39 -5.52
CA THR A 53 0.41 -1.08 -6.54
C THR A 53 -0.51 -0.12 -7.27
N TRP A 54 -1.16 0.80 -6.55
CA TRP A 54 -1.95 1.85 -7.16
C TRP A 54 -1.13 2.82 -8.01
N CYS A 55 0.10 3.18 -7.60
CA CYS A 55 0.99 3.95 -8.46
C CYS A 55 1.27 3.22 -9.78
N ASN A 56 1.64 1.94 -9.73
CA ASN A 56 1.84 1.13 -10.94
C ASN A 56 0.58 1.07 -11.81
N MET A 57 -0.60 0.90 -11.21
CA MET A 57 -1.87 0.90 -11.94
C MET A 57 -2.11 2.22 -12.67
N MET A 58 -1.90 3.33 -11.98
CA MET A 58 -2.23 4.66 -12.49
C MET A 58 -1.19 5.18 -13.50
N THR A 59 0.04 4.71 -13.44
CA THR A 59 1.11 5.12 -14.38
C THR A 59 1.38 4.11 -15.49
N GLY A 60 0.72 2.94 -15.46
CA GLY A 60 0.73 1.95 -16.53
C GLY A 60 -0.24 2.28 -17.67
N ASP A 61 -0.48 1.31 -18.55
CA ASP A 61 -1.52 1.43 -19.58
C ASP A 61 -2.91 1.31 -18.94
N LEU A 62 -3.62 2.44 -18.82
CA LEU A 62 -4.96 2.50 -18.23
C LEU A 62 -6.02 1.78 -19.09
N GLY A 63 -5.75 1.53 -20.37
CA GLY A 63 -6.63 0.76 -21.26
C GLY A 63 -6.44 -0.76 -21.13
N ASP A 64 -5.37 -1.22 -20.50
CA ASP A 64 -5.05 -2.64 -20.39
C ASP A 64 -5.74 -3.30 -19.19
N ALA A 65 -6.92 -3.88 -19.46
CA ALA A 65 -7.70 -4.60 -18.46
C ALA A 65 -6.97 -5.82 -17.87
N GLU A 66 -6.20 -6.58 -18.67
CA GLU A 66 -5.59 -7.83 -18.20
C GLU A 66 -4.21 -7.61 -17.59
N GLY A 67 -3.32 -6.94 -18.32
CA GLY A 67 -1.91 -6.79 -17.94
C GLY A 67 -1.67 -5.71 -16.89
N ASN A 68 -2.57 -4.73 -16.77
CA ASN A 68 -2.49 -3.69 -15.74
C ASN A 68 -3.53 -3.90 -14.64
N TRP A 69 -4.82 -3.74 -14.95
CA TRP A 69 -5.87 -3.72 -13.92
C TRP A 69 -6.03 -5.05 -13.19
N MET A 70 -6.22 -6.17 -13.92
CA MET A 70 -6.39 -7.47 -13.28
C MET A 70 -5.11 -7.97 -12.62
N ALA A 71 -3.96 -7.82 -13.28
CA ALA A 71 -2.68 -8.24 -12.73
C ALA A 71 -2.37 -7.53 -11.39
N ASN A 72 -2.52 -6.20 -11.34
CA ASN A 72 -2.31 -5.44 -10.10
C ASN A 72 -3.43 -5.64 -9.08
N GLY A 73 -4.68 -5.80 -9.51
CA GLY A 73 -5.78 -6.18 -8.63
C GLY A 73 -5.51 -7.48 -7.88
N MET A 74 -4.92 -8.47 -8.55
CA MET A 74 -4.50 -9.71 -7.90
C MET A 74 -3.33 -9.52 -6.92
N ARG A 75 -2.40 -8.60 -7.20
CA ARG A 75 -1.35 -8.21 -6.24
C ARG A 75 -1.96 -7.61 -4.98
N LEU A 76 -2.94 -6.72 -5.11
CA LEU A 76 -3.67 -6.14 -3.98
C LEU A 76 -4.33 -7.22 -3.11
N VAL A 77 -4.99 -8.20 -3.73
CA VAL A 77 -5.60 -9.34 -3.01
C VAL A 77 -4.53 -10.15 -2.27
N ALA A 78 -3.41 -10.46 -2.91
CA ALA A 78 -2.31 -11.19 -2.28
C ALA A 78 -1.73 -10.43 -1.07
N GLN A 79 -1.64 -9.09 -1.16
CA GLN A 79 -1.19 -8.24 -0.05
C GLN A 79 -2.16 -8.29 1.14
N VAL A 80 -3.47 -8.22 0.90
CA VAL A 80 -4.49 -8.36 1.95
C VAL A 80 -4.40 -9.73 2.63
N ILE A 81 -4.23 -10.80 1.86
CA ILE A 81 -4.06 -12.16 2.42
C ILE A 81 -2.80 -12.24 3.27
N GLY A 82 -1.66 -11.74 2.78
CA GLY A 82 -0.40 -11.72 3.52
C GLY A 82 -0.52 -10.98 4.85
N ALA A 83 -1.14 -9.81 4.83
CA ALA A 83 -1.40 -9.02 6.03
C ALA A 83 -2.38 -9.71 7.00
N THR A 84 -3.44 -10.34 6.49
CA THR A 84 -4.39 -11.10 7.31
C THR A 84 -3.68 -12.23 8.06
N LEU A 85 -2.81 -12.98 7.38
CA LEU A 85 -2.02 -14.06 7.99
C LEU A 85 -1.08 -13.53 9.08
N ALA A 86 -0.49 -12.35 8.88
CA ALA A 86 0.34 -11.69 9.88
C ALA A 86 -0.46 -11.32 11.14
N ILE A 87 -1.68 -10.80 10.97
CA ILE A 87 -2.56 -10.43 12.08
C ILE A 87 -3.06 -11.65 12.83
N VAL A 88 -3.50 -12.70 12.12
CA VAL A 88 -3.89 -13.98 12.75
C VAL A 88 -2.73 -14.55 13.57
N LEU A 89 -1.49 -14.49 13.07
CA LEU A 89 -0.33 -14.91 13.83
C LEU A 89 -0.08 -14.02 15.06
N ALA A 90 -0.08 -12.70 14.88
CA ALA A 90 0.20 -11.73 15.94
C ALA A 90 -0.84 -11.74 17.07
N THR A 91 -2.09 -12.07 16.73
CA THR A 91 -3.21 -12.14 17.68
C THR A 91 -3.40 -13.51 18.30
N GLU A 92 -2.52 -14.48 18.01
CA GLU A 92 -2.69 -15.89 18.40
C GLU A 92 -4.08 -16.43 18.00
N ALA A 93 -4.50 -16.13 16.77
CA ALA A 93 -5.81 -16.44 16.21
C ALA A 93 -6.99 -15.85 17.03
N GLY A 94 -6.82 -14.60 17.50
CA GLY A 94 -7.83 -13.85 18.24
C GLY A 94 -7.81 -14.04 19.75
N ALA A 95 -6.80 -14.73 20.31
CA ALA A 95 -6.61 -14.79 21.76
C ALA A 95 -6.06 -13.47 22.35
N ILE A 96 -5.41 -12.65 21.52
CA ILE A 96 -4.90 -11.32 21.86
C ILE A 96 -5.72 -10.27 21.11
N GLU A 97 -6.38 -9.40 21.88
CA GLU A 97 -7.09 -8.22 21.36
C GLU A 97 -6.10 -7.16 20.87
N THR A 98 -6.34 -6.60 19.69
CA THR A 98 -5.49 -5.54 19.10
C THR A 98 -5.94 -4.13 19.45
N GLY A 99 -7.18 -3.98 19.93
CA GLY A 99 -7.82 -2.67 20.07
C GLY A 99 -8.08 -1.96 18.75
N TRP A 100 -7.96 -2.67 17.62
CA TRP A 100 -8.30 -2.14 16.30
C TRP A 100 -9.80 -1.85 16.22
N ALA A 101 -10.13 -0.74 15.58
CA ALA A 101 -11.50 -0.37 15.23
C ALA A 101 -11.47 0.21 13.83
N ALA A 102 -12.50 -0.11 13.04
CA ALA A 102 -12.65 0.47 11.72
C ALA A 102 -12.70 2.00 11.82
N THR A 103 -11.92 2.67 10.98
CA THR A 103 -12.01 4.12 10.82
C THR A 103 -13.18 4.44 9.89
N ASP A 104 -13.96 5.46 10.23
CA ASP A 104 -15.05 5.96 9.39
C ASP A 104 -14.59 6.21 7.95
N MET A 105 -15.49 6.02 6.99
CA MET A 105 -15.24 6.26 5.58
C MET A 105 -14.93 7.75 5.33
N TRP A 106 -13.66 8.11 5.17
CA TRP A 106 -13.25 9.52 5.15
C TRP A 106 -13.72 10.25 3.89
N ILE A 107 -13.95 9.52 2.79
CA ILE A 107 -14.33 10.09 1.50
C ILE A 107 -15.66 10.84 1.55
N THR A 108 -16.58 10.49 2.47
CA THR A 108 -17.85 11.22 2.64
C THR A 108 -17.66 12.62 3.19
N GLY A 109 -16.54 12.87 3.88
CA GLY A 109 -16.15 14.16 4.46
C GLY A 109 -15.07 14.89 3.66
N ILE A 110 -14.83 14.52 2.40
CA ILE A 110 -13.72 15.08 1.60
C ILE A 110 -13.72 16.61 1.53
N ALA A 111 -14.91 17.24 1.54
CA ALA A 111 -15.04 18.70 1.52
C ALA A 111 -14.40 19.37 2.75
N ASP A 112 -14.40 18.68 3.89
CA ASP A 112 -13.87 19.18 5.15
C ASP A 112 -12.34 18.93 5.27
N ASN A 113 -11.78 18.05 4.45
CA ASN A 113 -10.36 17.68 4.47
C ASN A 113 -9.72 17.63 3.07
N ILE A 114 -10.00 18.62 2.23
CA ILE A 114 -9.43 18.71 0.88
C ILE A 114 -7.89 18.78 0.91
N TRP A 115 -7.32 19.40 1.94
CA TRP A 115 -5.87 19.52 2.09
C TRP A 115 -5.19 18.18 2.37
N GLY A 116 -5.83 17.26 3.08
CA GLY A 116 -5.33 15.90 3.24
C GLY A 116 -5.22 15.17 1.90
N VAL A 117 -6.24 15.32 1.04
CA VAL A 117 -6.24 14.73 -0.31
C VAL A 117 -5.17 15.35 -1.21
N LEU A 118 -5.03 16.68 -1.19
CA LEU A 118 -3.96 17.36 -1.91
C LEU A 118 -2.57 16.94 -1.41
N GLY A 119 -2.43 16.68 -0.11
CA GLY A 119 -1.24 16.10 0.50
C GLY A 119 -0.90 14.73 -0.07
N MET A 120 -1.88 13.82 -0.16
CA MET A 120 -1.71 12.48 -0.76
C MET A 120 -1.31 12.56 -2.24
N LEU A 121 -1.96 13.43 -3.00
CA LEU A 121 -1.63 13.66 -4.42
C LEU A 121 -0.19 14.17 -4.59
N ALA A 122 0.21 15.17 -3.79
CA ALA A 122 1.55 15.72 -3.83
C ALA A 122 2.62 14.70 -3.39
N ALA A 123 2.34 13.95 -2.32
CA ALA A 123 3.22 12.90 -1.84
C ALA A 123 3.40 11.79 -2.88
N GLY A 124 2.32 11.33 -3.51
CA GLY A 124 2.37 10.36 -4.60
C GLY A 124 3.18 10.86 -5.80
N ALA A 125 2.99 12.11 -6.21
CA ALA A 125 3.74 12.71 -7.31
C ALA A 125 5.24 12.76 -7.03
N VAL A 126 5.64 13.27 -5.86
CA VAL A 126 7.06 13.38 -5.49
C VAL A 126 7.68 12.01 -5.27
N TRP A 127 7.00 11.16 -4.50
CA TRP A 127 7.53 9.84 -4.16
C TRP A 127 7.75 8.98 -5.41
N TRP A 128 6.79 8.97 -6.34
CA TRP A 128 6.90 8.14 -7.54
C TRP A 128 8.06 8.56 -8.44
N GLN A 129 8.33 9.86 -8.54
CA GLN A 129 9.49 10.37 -9.27
C GLN A 129 10.80 9.92 -8.62
N VAL A 130 10.88 9.92 -7.29
CA VAL A 130 12.05 9.40 -6.58
C VAL A 130 12.19 7.89 -6.79
N HIS A 131 11.09 7.15 -6.64
CA HIS A 131 11.05 5.69 -6.77
C HIS A 131 11.54 5.22 -8.14
N THR A 132 11.02 5.81 -9.22
CA THR A 132 11.32 5.38 -10.59
C THR A 132 12.65 5.91 -11.13
N ARG A 133 13.11 7.11 -10.71
CA ARG A 133 14.37 7.68 -11.22
C ARG A 133 15.61 7.22 -10.48
N CYS A 134 15.51 7.01 -9.16
CA CYS A 134 16.65 6.53 -8.38
C CYS A 134 16.83 5.01 -8.51
N ASP A 135 15.77 4.29 -8.86
CA ASP A 135 15.76 2.85 -9.15
C ASP A 135 16.53 2.01 -8.11
N THR A 136 16.27 2.30 -6.83
CA THR A 136 16.88 1.56 -5.73
C THR A 136 15.88 1.42 -4.58
N PRO A 137 15.74 0.20 -4.02
CA PRO A 137 14.84 -0.05 -2.88
C PRO A 137 15.13 0.86 -1.68
N TRP A 138 16.40 1.20 -1.45
CA TRP A 138 16.82 2.01 -0.32
C TRP A 138 16.30 3.44 -0.38
N VAL A 139 16.52 4.13 -1.52
CA VAL A 139 16.08 5.52 -1.70
C VAL A 139 14.55 5.56 -1.72
N SER A 140 13.91 4.57 -2.33
CA SER A 140 12.44 4.45 -2.35
C SER A 140 11.86 4.33 -0.93
N ALA A 141 12.47 3.51 -0.07
CA ALA A 141 11.98 3.29 1.28
C ALA A 141 12.25 4.50 2.20
N VAL A 142 13.42 5.14 2.07
CA VAL A 142 13.72 6.38 2.80
C VAL A 142 12.78 7.50 2.36
N ALA A 143 12.46 7.60 1.07
CA ALA A 143 11.48 8.57 0.58
C ALA A 143 10.07 8.30 1.14
N LEU A 144 9.67 7.01 1.27
CA LEU A 144 8.41 6.67 1.96
C LEU A 144 8.45 7.02 3.44
N MET A 145 9.58 6.94 4.14
CA MET A 145 9.65 7.41 5.53
C MET A 145 9.44 8.92 5.63
N VAL A 146 9.95 9.70 4.67
CA VAL A 146 9.77 11.16 4.66
C VAL A 146 8.34 11.55 4.29
N LEU A 147 7.76 10.89 3.29
CA LEU A 147 6.45 11.25 2.72
C LEU A 147 5.29 10.43 3.30
N GLY A 148 5.59 9.39 4.07
CA GLY A 148 4.63 8.42 4.60
C GLY A 148 3.62 9.01 5.57
N GLY A 149 3.93 10.12 6.23
CA GLY A 149 2.92 10.85 7.02
C GLY A 149 1.77 11.41 6.19
N ALA A 150 1.97 11.57 4.87
CA ALA A 150 0.97 12.03 3.91
C ALA A 150 0.44 10.89 3.01
N MET A 151 0.83 9.62 3.25
CA MET A 151 0.43 8.46 2.44
C MET A 151 -0.05 7.33 3.37
N ALA A 152 -1.16 6.65 3.07
CA ALA A 152 -1.59 5.52 3.90
C ALA A 152 -0.74 4.26 3.63
N LEU A 153 0.32 4.05 4.39
CA LEU A 153 1.25 2.92 4.20
C LEU A 153 0.80 1.61 4.88
N ASN A 154 -0.25 1.67 5.71
CA ASN A 154 -0.81 0.56 6.47
C ASN A 154 -1.99 -0.15 5.79
N GLY A 155 -2.38 0.24 4.57
CA GLY A 155 -3.65 -0.20 3.97
C GLY A 155 -3.85 -1.73 3.92
N ALA A 156 -2.80 -2.53 3.69
CA ALA A 156 -2.93 -3.99 3.71
C ALA A 156 -3.23 -4.51 5.13
N ASN A 157 -2.63 -3.89 6.15
CA ASN A 157 -2.86 -4.21 7.55
C ASN A 157 -4.29 -3.86 7.97
N GLU A 158 -4.78 -2.67 7.61
CA GLU A 158 -6.17 -2.25 7.87
C GLU A 158 -7.20 -3.22 7.26
N MET A 159 -7.04 -3.59 5.99
CA MET A 159 -7.90 -4.58 5.34
C MET A 159 -7.79 -5.95 6.01
N GLY A 160 -6.57 -6.38 6.34
CA GLY A 160 -6.35 -7.64 7.04
C GLY A 160 -7.00 -7.67 8.43
N ALA A 161 -6.99 -6.55 9.14
CA ALA A 161 -7.59 -6.40 10.46
C ALA A 161 -9.12 -6.55 10.37
N SER A 162 -9.76 -5.81 9.46
CA SER A 162 -11.20 -5.93 9.19
C SER A 162 -11.60 -7.35 8.78
N VAL A 163 -10.84 -8.01 7.92
CA VAL A 163 -11.09 -9.41 7.52
C VAL A 163 -10.96 -10.35 8.72
N SER A 164 -9.93 -10.17 9.55
CA SER A 164 -9.71 -11.00 10.74
C SER A 164 -10.74 -10.80 11.85
N SER A 165 -11.39 -9.64 11.90
CA SER A 165 -12.48 -9.30 12.82
C SER A 165 -13.87 -9.66 12.28
N MET A 166 -13.96 -10.68 11.42
CA MET A 166 -15.20 -11.14 10.79
C MET A 166 -15.88 -10.07 9.89
N GLY A 167 -15.11 -9.14 9.34
CA GLY A 167 -15.60 -8.08 8.45
C GLY A 167 -16.12 -6.84 9.18
N ASP A 168 -15.67 -6.58 10.42
CA ASP A 168 -16.07 -5.38 11.14
C ASP A 168 -15.65 -4.12 10.37
N GLY A 169 -16.61 -3.21 10.19
CA GLY A 169 -16.46 -1.98 9.37
C GLY A 169 -15.92 -2.18 7.96
N ILE A 170 -16.07 -3.37 7.35
CA ILE A 170 -15.43 -3.72 6.06
C ILE A 170 -15.74 -2.73 4.93
N VAL A 171 -16.93 -2.12 4.93
CA VAL A 171 -17.31 -1.14 3.91
C VAL A 171 -16.45 0.12 4.03
N ASP A 172 -16.29 0.63 5.24
CA ASP A 172 -15.53 1.84 5.51
C ASP A 172 -14.03 1.60 5.31
N THR A 173 -13.53 0.47 5.81
CA THR A 173 -12.13 0.06 5.62
C THR A 173 -11.80 -0.14 4.14
N LEU A 174 -12.68 -0.79 3.37
CA LEU A 174 -12.49 -0.98 1.93
C LEU A 174 -12.49 0.36 1.18
N ALA A 175 -13.43 1.25 1.49
CA ALA A 175 -13.51 2.56 0.86
C ALA A 175 -12.25 3.39 1.13
N ASN A 176 -11.78 3.42 2.38
CA ASN A 176 -10.55 4.11 2.77
C ASN A 176 -9.33 3.47 2.07
N TRP A 177 -9.20 2.15 2.10
CA TRP A 177 -8.11 1.41 1.45
C TRP A 177 -8.02 1.68 -0.06
N VAL A 178 -9.16 1.72 -0.76
CA VAL A 178 -9.20 2.07 -2.18
C VAL A 178 -8.83 3.53 -2.38
N CYS A 179 -9.45 4.46 -1.64
CA CYS A 179 -9.26 5.89 -1.86
C CYS A 179 -7.81 6.32 -1.53
N ASP A 180 -7.25 5.87 -0.41
CA ASP A 180 -5.89 6.23 -0.01
C ASP A 180 -4.87 5.80 -1.07
N GLY A 181 -5.00 4.57 -1.56
CA GLY A 181 -4.16 4.06 -2.64
C GLY A 181 -4.37 4.83 -3.95
N LEU A 182 -5.63 5.02 -4.35
CA LEU A 182 -5.99 5.70 -5.59
C LEU A 182 -5.49 7.14 -5.64
N PHE A 183 -5.67 7.94 -4.58
CA PHE A 183 -5.22 9.34 -4.57
C PHE A 183 -3.70 9.45 -4.64
N VAL A 184 -2.97 8.56 -3.95
CA VAL A 184 -1.52 8.47 -4.11
C VAL A 184 -1.13 8.09 -5.54
N GLY A 185 -1.82 7.11 -6.14
CA GLY A 185 -1.59 6.68 -7.52
C GLY A 185 -1.91 7.77 -8.56
N ILE A 186 -2.99 8.54 -8.39
CA ILE A 186 -3.30 9.71 -9.21
C ILE A 186 -2.16 10.75 -9.07
N GLY A 187 -1.65 10.95 -7.87
CA GLY A 187 -0.46 11.77 -7.63
C GLY A 187 0.72 11.31 -8.47
N ALA A 188 1.04 10.01 -8.45
CA ALA A 188 2.09 9.42 -9.27
C ALA A 188 1.90 9.70 -10.77
N LEU A 189 0.68 9.53 -11.29
CA LEU A 189 0.32 9.86 -12.67
C LEU A 189 0.54 11.33 -13.00
N ILE A 190 0.11 12.24 -12.11
CA ILE A 190 0.36 13.68 -12.27
C ILE A 190 1.86 13.94 -12.36
N GLY A 191 2.66 13.32 -11.48
CA GLY A 191 4.12 13.44 -11.51
C GLY A 191 4.72 13.00 -12.85
N VAL A 192 4.28 11.87 -13.39
CA VAL A 192 4.72 11.39 -14.72
C VAL A 192 4.33 12.38 -15.81
N LYS A 193 3.11 12.92 -15.80
CA LYS A 193 2.65 13.89 -16.81
C LYS A 193 3.36 15.24 -16.74
N ILE A 194 3.76 15.67 -15.55
CA ILE A 194 4.59 16.86 -15.40
C ILE A 194 5.97 16.62 -16.02
N ASP A 195 6.57 15.46 -15.79
CA ASP A 195 7.88 15.11 -16.36
C ASP A 195 7.84 15.01 -17.88
N GLU A 196 6.82 14.36 -18.45
CA GLU A 196 6.63 14.28 -19.90
C GLU A 196 6.50 15.66 -20.59
N ALA A 197 6.11 16.69 -19.84
CA ALA A 197 5.87 18.03 -20.36
C ALA A 197 7.13 18.94 -20.36
N ILE A 198 8.26 18.47 -19.81
CA ILE A 198 9.54 19.21 -19.73
C ILE A 198 10.56 18.59 -20.66
#